data_AF-A0AAW7AJL4-F1
#
_entry.id   AF-A0AAW7AJL4-F1
#
_cell.length_a   1.000
_cell.length_b   1.000
_cell.length_c   1.000
_cell.angle_alpha   90.00
_cell.angle_beta   90.00
_cell.angle_gamma   90.00
#
_symmetry.space_group_name_H-M   'P 1'
#
loop_
_entity.id
_entity.type
_entity.pdbx_description
1 polymer ?
#
loop_
_entity_poly.entity_id
_entity_poly.type
_entity_poly.pdbx_seq_one_letter_code
_entity_poly.pdbx_strand_id
1 'polypeptide(L)'
;EIADDILPDQYVRLGPLSNKILQTYTYYSDTLHESNIYPFILYHQKQLIAIGYIDENHDMDFLYLHNTIMPLLDQRYLLTGGQ
;
A
#
# COMPACT_ATOMS: atom_id res chain seq x y z
N GLU A 1 -10.20 5.37 5.43
CA GLU A 1 -10.07 5.98 4.09
C GLU A 1 -10.65 5.10 3.00
N ILE A 2 -11.10 5.69 1.90
CA ILE A 2 -11.59 4.97 0.71
C ILE A 2 -10.39 4.61 -0.17
N ALA A 3 -10.39 3.43 -0.77
CA ALA A 3 -9.29 2.95 -1.61
C ALA A 3 -8.97 3.92 -2.77
N ASP A 4 -10.00 4.50 -3.38
CA ASP A 4 -9.92 5.46 -4.50
C ASP A 4 -9.20 6.76 -4.12
N ASP A 5 -9.16 7.11 -2.83
CA ASP A 5 -8.49 8.32 -2.34
C ASP A 5 -7.02 8.08 -1.95
N ILE A 6 -6.59 6.83 -1.83
CA ILE A 6 -5.23 6.47 -1.39
C ILE A 6 -4.41 5.85 -2.52
N LEU A 7 -5.00 4.89 -3.24
CA LEU A 7 -4.27 4.07 -4.19
C LEU A 7 -4.31 4.69 -5.59
N PRO A 8 -3.26 4.52 -6.41
CA PRO A 8 -3.26 4.96 -7.79
C PRO A 8 -4.46 4.42 -8.59
N ASP A 9 -5.05 5.26 -9.45
CA ASP A 9 -6.21 4.94 -10.28
C ASP A 9 -6.10 3.61 -11.01
N GLN A 10 -4.91 3.26 -11.50
CA GLN A 10 -4.66 2.01 -12.24
C GLN A 10 -4.99 0.73 -11.44
N TYR A 11 -5.01 0.82 -10.11
CA TYR A 11 -5.31 -0.31 -9.22
C TYR A 11 -6.75 -0.32 -8.70
N VAL A 12 -7.47 0.80 -8.83
CA VAL A 12 -8.80 0.98 -8.22
C VAL A 12 -9.90 1.21 -9.26
N ARG A 13 -9.62 1.95 -10.34
CA ARG A 13 -10.62 2.42 -11.29
C ARG A 13 -11.41 1.25 -11.90
N LEU A 14 -12.71 1.21 -11.61
CA LEU A 14 -13.66 0.14 -12.01
C LEU A 14 -13.26 -1.28 -11.53
N GLY A 15 -12.25 -1.37 -10.66
CA GLY A 15 -11.76 -2.60 -10.09
C GLY A 15 -12.50 -2.97 -8.80
N PRO A 16 -12.24 -4.17 -8.25
CA PRO A 16 -12.94 -4.64 -7.06
C PRO A 16 -12.60 -3.83 -5.79
N LEU A 17 -11.55 -3.01 -5.82
CA LEU A 17 -11.20 -2.11 -4.73
C LEU A 17 -12.02 -0.81 -4.72
N SER A 18 -12.71 -0.44 -5.80
CA SER A 18 -13.42 0.83 -5.88
C SER A 18 -14.51 0.94 -4.82
N ASN A 19 -14.58 2.11 -4.18
CA ASN A 19 -15.42 2.49 -3.05
C ASN A 19 -15.26 1.62 -1.80
N LYS A 20 -14.20 0.80 -1.70
CA LYS A 20 -13.94 0.02 -0.49
C LYS A 20 -13.24 0.87 0.57
N ILE A 21 -13.71 0.75 1.81
CA ILE A 21 -13.06 1.35 2.97
C ILE A 21 -11.88 0.49 3.39
N LEU A 22 -10.68 1.05 3.40
CA LEU A 22 -9.47 0.41 3.88
C LEU A 22 -9.15 0.87 5.31
N GLN A 23 -8.73 -0.08 6.14
CA GLN A 23 -7.98 0.20 7.36
C GLN A 23 -6.53 0.50 6.97
N THR A 24 -6.10 1.73 7.23
CA THR A 24 -4.77 2.24 6.87
C THR A 24 -3.91 2.35 8.11
N TYR A 25 -2.74 1.73 8.08
CA TYR A 25 -1.72 1.85 9.13
C TYR A 25 -0.50 2.52 8.52
N THR A 26 -0.31 3.81 8.79
CA THR A 26 0.88 4.57 8.37
C THR A 26 1.85 4.66 9.54
N TYR A 27 3.09 4.24 9.33
CA TYR A 27 4.13 4.23 10.35
C TYR A 27 4.91 5.55 10.34
N TYR A 28 5.32 6.00 11.52
CA TYR A 28 6.04 7.25 11.70
C TYR A 28 7.12 7.10 12.78
N SER A 29 8.26 7.75 12.55
CA SER A 29 9.36 7.96 13.50
C SER A 29 10.16 9.18 13.07
N ASP A 30 11.03 9.70 13.93
CA ASP A 30 11.89 10.85 13.59
C ASP A 30 12.71 10.57 12.33
N THR A 31 13.32 9.38 12.23
CA THR A 31 14.11 8.97 11.06
C THR A 31 13.28 8.87 9.77
N LEU A 32 12.04 8.39 9.86
CA LEU A 32 11.12 8.29 8.72
C LEU A 32 10.69 9.69 8.27
N HIS A 33 10.44 10.58 9.22
CA HIS A 33 10.08 11.96 8.96
C HIS A 33 11.22 12.73 8.28
N GLU A 34 12.43 12.63 8.82
CA GLU A 34 13.64 13.24 8.25
C GLU A 34 13.91 12.76 6.82
N SER A 35 13.57 11.50 6.53
CA SER A 35 13.73 10.90 5.20
C SER A 35 12.53 11.13 4.27
N ASN A 36 11.46 11.76 4.74
CA ASN A 36 10.17 11.87 4.03
C ASN A 36 9.62 10.52 3.53
N ILE A 37 9.79 9.47 4.31
CA ILE A 37 9.29 8.13 3.99
C ILE A 37 8.07 7.83 4.86
N TYR A 38 6.97 7.41 4.23
CA TYR A 38 5.72 7.05 4.91
C TYR A 38 5.35 5.60 4.61
N PRO A 39 5.89 4.63 5.36
CA PRO A 39 5.53 3.22 5.20
C PRO A 39 4.07 3.01 5.59
N PHE A 40 3.36 2.18 4.83
CA PHE A 40 1.97 1.87 5.11
C PHE A 40 1.64 0.40 4.92
N ILE A 41 0.62 -0.05 5.66
CA ILE A 41 -0.03 -1.34 5.47
C ILE A 41 -1.54 -1.09 5.37
N LEU A 42 -2.16 -1.64 4.33
CA LEU A 42 -3.60 -1.53 4.09
C LEU A 42 -4.29 -2.87 4.31
N TYR A 43 -5.42 -2.83 5.02
CA TYR A 43 -6.32 -3.97 5.18
C TYR A 43 -7.74 -3.62 4.72
N HIS A 44 -8.48 -4.64 4.28
CA HIS A 44 -9.93 -4.57 4.10
C HIS A 44 -10.52 -5.80 4.78
N GLN A 45 -11.36 -5.62 5.80
CA GLN A 45 -12.01 -6.73 6.52
C GLN A 45 -11.02 -7.81 7.02
N LYS A 46 -9.87 -7.37 7.59
CA LYS A 46 -8.75 -8.22 8.04
C LYS A 46 -7.97 -8.95 6.94
N GLN A 47 -8.34 -8.79 5.66
CA GLN A 47 -7.51 -9.24 4.53
C GLN A 47 -6.45 -8.18 4.23
N LEU A 48 -5.19 -8.60 4.10
CA LEU A 48 -4.09 -7.72 3.69
C LEU A 48 -4.29 -7.30 2.22
N ILE A 49 -4.28 -6.00 1.97
CA ILE A 49 -4.49 -5.40 0.65
C ILE A 49 -3.21 -4.86 0.06
N ALA A 50 -2.41 -4.12 0.83
CA ALA A 50 -1.16 -3.57 0.32
C ALA A 50 -0.11 -3.45 1.42
N ILE A 51 1.15 -3.56 1.00
CA ILE A 51 2.33 -3.17 1.77
C ILE A 51 3.13 -2.26 0.85
N GLY A 52 3.46 -1.06 1.32
CA GLY A 52 4.19 -0.09 0.52
C GLY A 52 4.74 1.05 1.36
N TYR A 53 5.31 2.04 0.68
CA TYR A 53 5.70 3.32 1.27
C TYR A 53 5.48 4.43 0.25
N ILE A 54 5.36 5.65 0.76
CA ILE A 54 5.44 6.87 -0.04
C ILE A 54 6.81 7.48 0.21
N ASP A 55 7.53 7.84 -0.86
CA ASP A 55 8.86 8.42 -0.80
C ASP A 55 8.86 9.96 -0.81
N GLU A 56 10.04 10.57 -0.85
CA GLU A 56 10.21 12.02 -0.89
C GLU A 56 9.60 12.70 -2.13
N ASN A 57 9.48 11.96 -3.24
CA ASN A 57 8.87 12.43 -4.49
C ASN A 57 7.34 12.26 -4.49
N HIS A 58 6.77 11.76 -3.39
CA HIS A 58 5.38 11.35 -3.26
C HIS A 58 5.00 10.19 -4.19
N ASP A 59 5.99 9.42 -4.64
CA ASP A 59 5.76 8.20 -5.40
C ASP A 59 5.39 7.07 -4.45
N MET A 60 4.37 6.29 -4.84
CA MET A 60 3.88 5.16 -4.04
C MET A 60 4.50 3.86 -4.56
N ASP A 61 5.40 3.29 -3.76
CA ASP A 61 6.04 2.01 -4.04
C ASP A 61 5.33 0.87 -3.30
N PHE A 62 5.18 -0.27 -3.98
CA PHE A 62 4.49 -1.44 -3.46
C PHE A 62 5.41 -2.66 -3.39
N LEU A 63 5.43 -3.30 -2.23
CA LEU A 63 5.99 -4.64 -2.03
C LEU A 63 4.91 -5.72 -2.16
N TYR A 64 3.65 -5.36 -1.97
CA TYR A 64 2.50 -6.25 -2.09
C TYR A 64 1.26 -5.46 -2.47
N LEU A 65 0.43 -6.01 -3.36
CA LEU A 65 -0.88 -5.47 -3.71
C LEU A 65 -1.86 -6.60 -4.07
N HIS A 66 -3.05 -6.59 -3.46
CA HIS A 66 -4.13 -7.54 -3.70
C HIS A 66 -5.46 -6.82 -3.89
N ASN A 67 -6.16 -7.08 -4.98
CA ASN A 67 -7.39 -6.35 -5.33
C ASN A 67 -8.66 -6.94 -4.68
N THR A 68 -8.56 -7.58 -3.52
CA THR A 68 -9.58 -8.48 -2.90
C THR A 68 -9.93 -9.78 -3.65
N ILE A 69 -9.65 -9.92 -4.95
CA ILE A 69 -9.91 -11.15 -5.72
C ILE A 69 -8.62 -11.96 -5.91
N MET A 70 -7.54 -11.30 -6.32
CA MET A 70 -6.23 -11.92 -6.56
C MET A 70 -5.08 -10.95 -6.23
N PRO A 71 -3.86 -11.48 -5.99
CA PRO A 71 -2.66 -10.67 -5.96
C PRO A 71 -2.42 -10.02 -7.34
N LEU A 72 -2.15 -8.71 -7.34
CA LEU A 72 -1.70 -7.95 -8.50
C LEU A 72 -0.17 -7.84 -8.56
N LEU A 73 0.45 -7.72 -7.38
CA LEU A 73 1.90 -7.63 -7.20
C LEU A 73 2.28 -8.34 -5.90
N ASP A 74 3.32 -9.17 -5.93
CA ASP A 74 3.88 -9.81 -4.74
C ASP A 74 5.41 -9.85 -4.83
N GLN A 75 6.04 -8.87 -4.18
CA GLN A 75 7.49 -8.74 -4.04
C GLN A 75 7.92 -8.84 -2.57
N ARG A 76 7.13 -9.50 -1.72
CA ARG A 76 7.42 -9.62 -0.28
C ARG A 76 8.73 -10.35 0.01
N TYR A 77 9.31 -11.06 -0.96
CA TYR A 77 10.66 -11.61 -0.86
C TYR A 77 11.74 -10.52 -0.65
N LEU A 78 11.47 -9.27 -1.04
CA LEU A 78 12.35 -8.13 -0.78
C LEU A 78 12.40 -7.75 0.71
N LEU A 79 11.37 -8.07 1.50
CA LEU A 79 11.36 -7.82 2.96
C LEU A 79 12.45 -8.60 3.69
N THR A 80 12.88 -9.73 3.13
CA THR A 80 13.94 -10.58 3.68
C THR A 80 15.32 -10.30 3.06
N GLY A 81 15.46 -9.24 2.26
CA GLY A 81 16.75 -8.82 1.69
C GLY A 81 17.01 -9.22 0.24
N GLY A 82 16.00 -9.71 -0.49
CA GLY A 82 16.21 -10.20 -1.86
C GLY A 82 17.00 -11.51 -1.92
N GLN A 83 17.26 -12.03 -3.13
CA GLN A 83 18.18 -13.17 -3.33
C GLN A 83 19.64 -12.70 -3.36
#